data_AF-A0A6A5XA39-F1
#
_entry.id   AF-A0A6A5XA39-F1
#
_cell.length_a   1.000
_cell.length_b   1.000
_cell.length_c   1.000
_cell.angle_alpha   90.00
_cell.angle_beta   90.00
_cell.angle_gamma   90.00
#
_symmetry.space_group_name_H-M   'P 1'
#
loop_
_entity.id
_entity.type
_entity.pdbx_description
1 polymer ?
#
loop_
_entity_poly.entity_id
_entity_poly.type
_entity_poly.pdbx_seq_one_letter_code
_entity_poly.pdbx_strand_id
1 'polypeptide(L)'
;QQSPDQKWLAWRFRETRRRTGLFIWLNDCFLAIMTENPPTLLSRTFNLRIPCQEDLWQAGSAQDWACIAPSLLINAENDLYATEKADRALVWDLSQEFWQQLRRPEPTTQFATLVILHVILRQKWEPDHYKNDALNLVTADGLQVSWTHRNRYYGEFTEFMRWRNHTCDCLDILHWEALSEANRAGGLEGPNLLQLHLARLVILVPVRDLFDRVSALNPPSGPPNNHLPHSLYHLANPNSRWNRILFNWGHQDRYKARLAAVHAGAVLWHIRRYSVASLIEPYSIFLATLTL
;
A
#
# COMPACT_ATOMS: atom_id res chain seq x y z
N GLN A 1 -5.32 -16.25 -41.90
CA GLN A 1 -4.59 -15.24 -41.10
C GLN A 1 -5.61 -14.44 -40.31
N GLN A 2 -5.34 -14.13 -39.03
CA GLN A 2 -6.23 -13.29 -38.22
C GLN A 2 -6.15 -11.83 -38.67
N SER A 3 -7.28 -11.12 -38.71
CA SER A 3 -7.28 -9.67 -39.00
C SER A 3 -6.58 -8.88 -37.88
N PRO A 4 -6.07 -7.67 -38.16
CA PRO A 4 -5.54 -6.77 -37.14
C PRO A 4 -6.50 -6.57 -35.96
N ASP A 5 -7.80 -6.40 -36.23
CA ASP A 5 -8.84 -6.27 -35.21
C ASP A 5 -8.97 -7.51 -34.34
N GLN A 6 -8.93 -8.71 -34.93
CA GLN A 6 -8.97 -9.96 -34.17
C GLN A 6 -7.76 -10.10 -33.24
N LYS A 7 -6.56 -9.71 -33.70
CA LYS A 7 -5.34 -9.75 -32.89
C LYS A 7 -5.40 -8.75 -31.74
N TRP A 8 -5.81 -7.51 -32.02
CA TRP A 8 -5.95 -6.46 -31.02
C TRP A 8 -7.01 -6.83 -29.96
N LEU A 9 -8.18 -7.33 -30.37
CA LEU A 9 -9.22 -7.78 -29.44
C LEU A 9 -8.73 -8.94 -28.56
N ALA A 10 -8.00 -9.91 -29.14
CA ALA A 10 -7.42 -11.01 -28.39
C ALA A 10 -6.35 -10.52 -27.39
N TRP A 11 -5.49 -9.58 -27.78
CA TRP A 11 -4.53 -8.94 -26.88
C TRP A 11 -5.25 -8.19 -25.75
N ARG A 12 -6.25 -7.37 -26.09
CA ARG A 12 -7.02 -6.55 -25.14
C ARG A 12 -7.71 -7.43 -24.11
N PHE A 13 -8.35 -8.52 -24.52
CA PHE A 13 -8.97 -9.47 -23.58
C PHE A 13 -7.97 -10.05 -22.57
N ARG A 14 -6.75 -10.34 -23.02
CA ARG A 14 -5.69 -10.89 -22.15
C ARG A 14 -5.13 -9.84 -21.21
N GLU A 15 -4.92 -8.61 -21.69
CA GLU A 15 -4.54 -7.48 -20.83
C GLU A 15 -5.64 -7.17 -19.79
N THR A 16 -6.91 -7.20 -20.19
CA THR A 16 -8.06 -7.10 -19.26
C THR A 16 -7.94 -8.15 -18.17
N ARG A 17 -7.75 -9.43 -18.53
CA ARG A 17 -7.62 -10.51 -17.55
C ARG A 17 -6.44 -10.30 -16.59
N ARG A 18 -5.30 -9.80 -17.09
CA ARG A 18 -4.11 -9.48 -16.27
C ARG A 18 -4.42 -8.35 -15.30
N ARG A 19 -4.97 -7.24 -15.79
CA ARG A 19 -5.36 -6.09 -14.96
C ARG A 19 -6.42 -6.47 -13.93
N THR A 20 -7.42 -7.29 -14.29
CA THR A 20 -8.41 -7.83 -13.35
C THR A 20 -7.75 -8.63 -12.23
N GLY A 21 -6.79 -9.50 -12.54
CA GLY A 21 -6.04 -10.25 -11.52
C GLY A 21 -5.27 -9.34 -10.56
N LEU A 22 -4.61 -8.31 -11.09
CA LEU A 22 -3.93 -7.28 -10.29
C LEU A 22 -4.92 -6.48 -9.42
N PHE A 23 -6.10 -6.14 -9.95
CA PHE A 23 -7.15 -5.46 -9.19
C PHE A 23 -7.71 -6.31 -8.06
N ILE A 24 -7.96 -7.60 -8.30
CA ILE A 24 -8.40 -8.53 -7.23
C ILE A 24 -7.36 -8.57 -6.11
N TRP A 25 -6.08 -8.68 -6.48
CA TRP A 25 -4.98 -8.66 -5.52
C TRP A 25 -4.89 -7.32 -4.76
N LEU A 26 -5.04 -6.19 -5.44
CA LEU A 26 -5.08 -4.86 -4.81
C LEU A 26 -6.24 -4.71 -3.84
N ASN A 27 -7.43 -5.25 -4.17
CA ASN A 27 -8.58 -5.24 -3.26
C ASN A 27 -8.28 -6.01 -1.96
N ASP A 28 -7.64 -7.19 -2.05
CA ASP A 28 -7.18 -7.92 -0.85
C ASP A 28 -6.13 -7.11 -0.06
N CYS A 29 -5.28 -6.32 -0.72
CA CYS A 29 -4.36 -5.38 -0.04
C CYS A 29 -5.14 -4.30 0.73
N PHE A 30 -6.14 -3.69 0.09
CA PHE A 30 -6.94 -2.64 0.72
C PHE A 30 -7.70 -3.17 1.93
N LEU A 31 -8.29 -4.37 1.82
CA LEU A 31 -8.99 -5.01 2.94
C LEU A 31 -8.03 -5.34 4.09
N ALA A 32 -6.82 -5.82 3.79
CA ALA A 32 -5.79 -6.06 4.80
C ALA A 32 -5.42 -4.79 5.56
N ILE A 33 -5.19 -3.68 4.84
CA ILE A 33 -4.94 -2.37 5.42
C ILE A 33 -6.13 -1.92 6.28
N MET A 34 -7.35 -1.96 5.74
CA MET A 34 -8.55 -1.46 6.41
C MET A 34 -8.90 -2.23 7.69
N THR A 35 -8.61 -3.53 7.70
CA THR A 35 -8.93 -4.41 8.84
C THR A 35 -7.75 -4.64 9.77
N GLU A 36 -6.56 -4.12 9.42
CA GLU A 36 -5.28 -4.39 10.09
C GLU A 36 -5.00 -5.90 10.29
N ASN A 37 -5.47 -6.72 9.36
CA ASN A 37 -5.23 -8.17 9.32
C ASN A 37 -4.33 -8.53 8.14
N PRO A 38 -3.53 -9.61 8.25
CA PRO A 38 -2.75 -10.10 7.11
C PRO A 38 -3.65 -10.37 5.89
N PRO A 39 -3.18 -10.03 4.69
CA PRO A 39 -3.92 -10.31 3.48
C PRO A 39 -4.06 -11.82 3.23
N THR A 40 -5.12 -12.21 2.52
CA THR A 40 -5.42 -13.63 2.27
C THR A 40 -4.68 -14.19 1.06
N LEU A 41 -4.44 -13.37 0.04
CA LEU A 41 -3.76 -13.76 -1.18
C LEU A 41 -2.25 -13.57 -1.04
N LEU A 42 -1.49 -14.64 -0.85
CA LEU A 42 -0.03 -14.56 -0.71
C LEU A 42 0.63 -13.99 -1.96
N SER A 43 1.43 -12.92 -1.82
CA SER A 43 2.08 -12.22 -2.94
C SER A 43 3.03 -13.11 -3.75
N ARG A 44 3.67 -14.08 -3.10
CA ARG A 44 4.62 -15.02 -3.75
C ARG A 44 3.94 -16.16 -4.52
N THR A 45 2.65 -16.39 -4.28
CA THR A 45 1.91 -17.50 -4.90
C THR A 45 1.44 -17.15 -6.30
N PHE A 46 1.40 -15.86 -6.65
CA PHE A 46 0.94 -15.43 -7.96
C PHE A 46 2.11 -14.91 -8.80
N ASN A 47 2.34 -15.54 -9.95
CA ASN A 47 3.23 -15.06 -11.01
C ASN A 47 2.60 -13.87 -11.75
N LEU A 48 2.23 -12.81 -11.01
CA LEU A 48 1.66 -11.59 -11.54
C LEU A 48 2.76 -10.83 -12.28
N ARG A 49 2.42 -10.39 -13.49
CA ARG A 49 3.29 -9.56 -14.33
C ARG A 49 2.71 -8.18 -14.43
N ILE A 50 3.59 -7.21 -14.58
CA ILE A 50 3.21 -5.80 -14.69
C ILE A 50 2.22 -5.57 -15.85
N PRO A 51 1.29 -4.62 -15.69
CA PRO A 51 0.39 -4.20 -16.78
C PRO A 51 1.20 -3.52 -17.90
N CYS A 52 0.61 -3.40 -19.08
CA CYS A 52 1.22 -2.62 -20.16
C CYS A 52 1.17 -1.12 -19.85
N GLN A 53 1.85 -0.32 -20.68
CA GLN A 53 1.72 1.13 -20.65
C GLN A 53 0.27 1.59 -20.86
N GLU A 54 -0.09 2.72 -20.24
CA GLU A 54 -1.47 3.22 -20.27
C GLU A 54 -1.88 3.68 -21.68
N ASP A 55 -0.99 4.26 -22.46
CA ASP A 55 -1.23 4.61 -23.87
C ASP A 55 -1.63 3.38 -24.70
N LEU A 56 -0.91 2.27 -24.54
CA LEU A 56 -1.20 1.01 -25.21
C LEU A 56 -2.53 0.41 -24.74
N TRP A 57 -2.85 0.54 -23.44
CA TRP A 57 -4.13 0.09 -22.87
C TRP A 57 -5.32 0.93 -23.36
N GLN A 58 -5.12 2.24 -23.50
CA GLN A 58 -6.16 3.20 -23.92
C GLN A 58 -6.37 3.25 -25.44
N ALA A 59 -5.55 2.51 -26.22
CA ALA A 59 -5.75 2.37 -27.66
C ALA A 59 -7.19 1.94 -27.98
N GLY A 60 -7.92 2.80 -28.71
CA GLY A 60 -9.35 2.61 -29.00
C GLY A 60 -9.64 1.75 -30.22
N SER A 61 -8.62 1.51 -31.04
CA SER A 61 -8.69 0.73 -32.28
C SER A 61 -7.44 -0.12 -32.49
N ALA A 62 -7.52 -1.10 -33.40
CA ALA A 62 -6.36 -1.90 -33.79
C ALA A 62 -5.29 -1.05 -34.48
N GLN A 63 -5.69 0.03 -35.17
CA GLN A 63 -4.80 0.98 -35.83
C GLN A 63 -4.01 1.80 -34.80
N ASP A 64 -4.66 2.35 -33.77
CA ASP A 64 -3.95 3.10 -32.72
C ASP A 64 -2.98 2.20 -31.96
N TRP A 65 -3.43 0.98 -31.65
CA TRP A 65 -2.60 -0.05 -31.03
C TRP A 65 -1.38 -0.40 -31.90
N ALA A 66 -1.57 -0.45 -33.21
CA ALA A 66 -0.50 -0.67 -34.18
C ALA A 66 0.54 0.43 -34.19
N CYS A 67 0.10 1.69 -34.12
CA CYS A 67 0.98 2.84 -34.16
C CYS A 67 1.90 2.87 -32.93
N ILE A 68 1.38 2.47 -31.76
CA ILE A 68 2.14 2.46 -30.50
C ILE A 68 3.06 1.23 -30.43
N ALA A 69 2.58 0.06 -30.85
CA ALA A 69 3.35 -1.19 -30.78
C ALA A 69 3.31 -1.98 -32.11
N PRO A 70 3.99 -1.51 -33.16
CA PRO A 70 3.97 -2.15 -34.49
C PRO A 70 4.47 -3.61 -34.45
N SER A 71 5.41 -3.91 -33.57
CA SER A 71 5.99 -5.25 -33.38
C SER A 71 4.95 -6.29 -32.96
N LEU A 72 3.89 -5.90 -32.25
CA LEU A 72 2.82 -6.79 -31.81
C LEU A 72 1.88 -7.20 -32.95
N LEU A 73 1.87 -6.49 -34.08
CA LEU A 73 1.08 -6.82 -35.27
C LEU A 73 1.81 -7.71 -36.28
N ILE A 74 3.09 -7.42 -36.48
CA ILE A 74 3.94 -8.01 -37.52
C ILE A 74 4.27 -9.47 -37.18
N ASN A 75 4.57 -9.78 -35.91
CA ASN A 75 5.11 -11.08 -35.51
C ASN A 75 4.05 -12.08 -35.03
N ALA A 76 2.85 -12.06 -35.62
CA ALA A 76 1.69 -12.84 -35.14
C ALA A 76 1.69 -14.30 -35.59
N GLU A 77 2.77 -15.03 -35.29
CA GLU A 77 2.68 -16.48 -35.13
C GLU A 77 2.15 -16.81 -33.73
N ASN A 78 1.62 -18.01 -33.53
CA ASN A 78 0.94 -18.43 -32.29
C ASN A 78 1.78 -18.26 -30.99
N ASP A 79 3.08 -18.03 -31.10
CA ASP A 79 4.04 -17.99 -29.99
C ASP A 79 4.32 -16.58 -29.41
N LEU A 80 4.04 -15.50 -30.16
CA LEU A 80 4.42 -14.13 -29.74
C LEU A 80 3.74 -13.68 -28.45
N TYR A 81 2.52 -14.11 -28.17
CA TYR A 81 1.86 -13.76 -26.90
C TYR A 81 2.56 -14.43 -25.71
N ALA A 82 3.08 -15.65 -25.89
CA ALA A 82 3.89 -16.29 -24.86
C ALA A 82 5.19 -15.50 -24.66
N THR A 83 5.79 -14.99 -25.74
CA THR A 83 6.98 -14.12 -25.72
C THR A 83 6.71 -12.77 -25.05
N GLU A 84 5.68 -12.02 -25.47
CA GLU A 84 5.29 -10.73 -24.87
C GLU A 84 4.98 -10.87 -23.39
N LYS A 85 4.25 -11.94 -23.02
CA LYS A 85 3.99 -12.26 -21.62
C LYS A 85 5.28 -12.61 -20.89
N ALA A 86 6.22 -13.33 -21.51
CA ALA A 86 7.50 -13.72 -20.91
C ALA A 86 8.46 -12.53 -20.73
N ASP A 87 8.41 -11.54 -21.61
CA ASP A 87 9.26 -10.34 -21.58
C ASP A 87 8.87 -9.35 -20.48
N ARG A 88 7.60 -9.36 -20.04
CA ARG A 88 7.16 -8.44 -18.96
C ARG A 88 7.71 -8.84 -17.61
N ALA A 89 8.33 -7.92 -16.89
CA ALA A 89 8.81 -8.17 -15.53
C ALA A 89 7.71 -8.75 -14.62
N LEU A 90 8.10 -9.69 -13.76
CA LEU A 90 7.26 -10.11 -12.64
C LEU A 90 7.14 -8.94 -11.66
N VAL A 91 5.94 -8.74 -11.13
CA VAL A 91 5.66 -7.71 -10.13
C VAL A 91 6.60 -7.83 -8.93
N TRP A 92 6.83 -9.07 -8.48
CA TRP A 92 7.72 -9.35 -7.36
C TRP A 92 9.16 -8.94 -7.66
N ASP A 93 9.72 -9.40 -8.78
CA ASP A 93 11.11 -9.13 -9.14
C ASP A 93 11.37 -7.63 -9.30
N LEU A 94 10.47 -6.93 -9.98
CA LEU A 94 10.57 -5.48 -10.13
C LEU A 94 10.46 -4.74 -8.79
N SER A 95 9.59 -5.21 -7.88
CA SER A 95 9.45 -4.63 -6.55
C SER A 95 10.69 -4.89 -5.68
N GLN A 96 11.31 -6.07 -5.82
CA GLN A 96 12.56 -6.40 -5.12
C GLN A 96 13.73 -5.58 -5.65
N GLU A 97 13.83 -5.42 -6.97
CA GLU A 97 14.85 -4.56 -7.59
C GLU A 97 14.70 -3.11 -7.11
N PHE A 98 13.48 -2.58 -7.14
CA PHE A 98 13.19 -1.24 -6.62
C PHE A 98 13.57 -1.11 -5.14
N TRP A 99 13.18 -2.08 -4.31
CA TRP A 99 13.53 -2.11 -2.90
C TRP A 99 15.05 -2.08 -2.69
N GLN A 100 15.81 -2.88 -3.44
CA GLN A 100 17.26 -2.98 -3.26
C GLN A 100 18.02 -1.76 -3.80
N GLN A 101 17.62 -1.26 -4.96
CA GLN A 101 18.38 -0.22 -5.65
C GLN A 101 17.92 1.20 -5.32
N LEU A 102 16.70 1.35 -4.77
CA LEU A 102 16.05 2.65 -4.58
C LEU A 102 16.07 3.47 -5.89
N ARG A 103 15.77 2.79 -7.00
CA ARG A 103 15.68 3.38 -8.34
C ARG A 103 14.29 3.18 -8.90
N ARG A 104 13.83 4.17 -9.65
CA ARG A 104 12.53 4.17 -10.31
C ARG A 104 12.28 2.83 -11.05
N PRO A 105 11.17 2.13 -10.78
CA PRO A 105 10.88 0.86 -11.44
C PRO A 105 10.37 1.10 -12.87
N GLU A 106 11.17 0.79 -13.88
CA GLU A 106 10.71 0.88 -15.27
C GLU A 106 10.02 -0.42 -15.73
N PRO A 107 8.88 -0.35 -16.42
CA PRO A 107 8.15 0.85 -16.80
C PRO A 107 7.10 1.29 -15.75
N THR A 108 6.97 2.60 -15.55
CA THR A 108 6.21 3.24 -14.45
C THR A 108 4.82 3.72 -14.91
N THR A 109 3.86 2.80 -15.11
CA THR A 109 2.46 3.27 -15.19
C THR A 109 1.91 3.62 -13.82
N GLN A 110 0.90 4.50 -13.77
CA GLN A 110 0.18 4.78 -12.53
C GLN A 110 -0.35 3.49 -11.89
N PHE A 111 -0.86 2.55 -12.70
CA PHE A 111 -1.37 1.28 -12.20
C PHE A 111 -0.26 0.35 -11.70
N ALA A 112 0.87 0.26 -12.41
CA ALA A 112 2.03 -0.52 -11.96
C ALA A 112 2.62 0.03 -10.66
N THR A 113 2.71 1.36 -10.54
CA THR A 113 3.15 2.05 -9.32
C THR A 113 2.28 1.70 -8.12
N LEU A 114 0.95 1.67 -8.28
CA LEU A 114 0.04 1.21 -7.22
C LEU A 114 0.31 -0.25 -6.83
N VAL A 115 0.50 -1.13 -7.81
CA VAL A 115 0.80 -2.54 -7.52
C VAL A 115 2.09 -2.68 -6.71
N ILE A 116 3.18 -2.04 -7.16
CA ILE A 116 4.49 -2.08 -6.49
C ILE A 116 4.41 -1.50 -5.07
N LEU A 117 3.72 -0.37 -4.90
CA LEU A 117 3.46 0.24 -3.60
C LEU A 117 2.85 -0.78 -2.62
N HIS A 118 1.81 -1.49 -3.05
CA HIS A 118 1.13 -2.47 -2.20
C HIS A 118 1.96 -3.74 -1.95
N VAL A 119 2.90 -4.09 -2.85
CA VAL A 119 3.85 -5.20 -2.60
C VAL A 119 4.78 -4.83 -1.44
N ILE A 120 5.28 -3.59 -1.44
CA ILE A 120 6.15 -3.08 -0.37
C ILE A 120 5.36 -2.99 0.94
N LEU A 121 4.15 -2.40 0.92
CA LEU A 121 3.32 -2.26 2.13
C LEU A 121 2.96 -3.61 2.77
N ARG A 122 2.71 -4.64 1.96
CA ARG A 122 2.38 -5.97 2.48
C ARG A 122 3.45 -6.61 3.34
N GLN A 123 4.72 -6.23 3.16
CA GLN A 123 5.81 -6.70 4.02
C GLN A 123 5.59 -6.36 5.49
N LYS A 124 4.72 -5.39 5.81
CA LYS A 124 4.24 -5.11 7.18
C LYS A 124 3.73 -6.36 7.89
N TRP A 125 3.05 -7.26 7.19
CA TRP A 125 2.45 -8.48 7.74
C TRP A 125 3.30 -9.74 7.55
N GLU A 126 4.45 -9.64 6.88
CA GLU A 126 5.31 -10.81 6.64
C GLU A 126 6.06 -11.18 7.95
N PRO A 127 5.85 -12.38 8.50
CA PRO A 127 6.36 -12.76 9.83
C PRO A 127 7.88 -12.74 9.95
N ASP A 128 8.59 -12.95 8.83
CA ASP A 128 10.04 -13.19 8.82
C ASP A 128 10.88 -11.94 9.12
N HIS A 129 10.34 -10.73 8.93
CA HIS A 129 11.05 -9.49 9.26
C HIS A 129 11.22 -9.28 10.77
N TYR A 130 10.36 -9.89 11.59
CA TYR A 130 10.32 -9.70 13.04
C TYR A 130 10.92 -10.87 13.84
N LYS A 131 11.21 -12.00 13.18
CA LYS A 131 11.66 -13.23 13.84
C LYS A 131 13.06 -13.12 14.46
N ASN A 132 13.95 -12.32 13.89
CA ASN A 132 15.33 -12.24 14.38
C ASN A 132 15.45 -11.62 15.79
N ASP A 133 14.51 -10.75 16.19
CA ASP A 133 14.45 -10.21 17.56
C ASP A 133 13.66 -11.12 18.53
N ALA A 134 12.68 -11.89 18.02
CA ALA A 134 11.93 -12.86 18.83
C ALA A 134 12.82 -14.03 19.31
N LEU A 135 13.88 -14.37 18.57
CA LEU A 135 14.85 -15.41 18.91
C LEU A 135 15.90 -14.97 19.94
N ASN A 136 16.08 -13.66 20.19
CA ASN A 136 16.97 -13.15 21.24
C ASN A 136 16.28 -13.06 22.62
N LEU A 137 14.98 -13.37 22.69
CA LEU A 137 14.19 -13.44 23.93
C LEU A 137 14.02 -14.88 24.42
N VAL A 138 15.03 -15.74 24.25
CA VAL A 138 15.10 -17.01 24.99
C VAL A 138 15.40 -16.69 26.45
N THR A 139 14.35 -16.52 27.26
CA THR A 139 14.46 -16.72 28.71
C THR A 139 14.85 -18.17 28.96
N ALA A 140 15.73 -18.41 29.93
CA ALA A 140 16.40 -19.68 30.24
C ALA A 140 15.50 -20.91 30.50
N ASP A 141 14.18 -20.79 30.39
CA ASP A 141 13.18 -21.78 30.82
C ASP A 141 12.39 -22.44 29.68
N GLY A 142 12.81 -22.31 28.41
CA GLY A 142 12.32 -23.18 27.31
C GLY A 142 10.84 -23.03 26.92
N LEU A 143 10.15 -21.96 27.33
CA LEU A 143 8.77 -21.68 26.92
C LEU A 143 8.75 -20.92 25.57
N GLN A 144 7.98 -21.43 24.60
CA GLN A 144 7.77 -20.80 23.29
C GLN A 144 7.34 -19.32 23.44
N VAL A 145 8.14 -18.40 22.88
CA VAL A 145 7.84 -16.96 22.80
C VAL A 145 6.78 -16.73 21.71
N SER A 146 5.57 -17.16 22.01
CA SER A 146 4.37 -16.68 21.34
C SER A 146 3.79 -15.59 22.25
N TRP A 147 3.36 -14.45 21.71
CA TRP A 147 2.57 -13.39 22.38
C TRP A 147 3.27 -12.17 23.05
N THR A 148 4.59 -12.12 23.26
CA THR A 148 5.22 -10.99 23.99
C THR A 148 5.36 -9.67 23.18
N HIS A 149 5.41 -9.73 21.84
CA HIS A 149 5.54 -8.54 20.98
C HIS A 149 4.27 -7.69 20.89
N ARG A 150 3.09 -8.24 21.22
CA ARG A 150 1.85 -7.44 21.14
C ARG A 150 1.93 -6.23 22.08
N ASN A 151 2.56 -6.35 23.25
CA ASN A 151 2.49 -5.31 24.27
C ASN A 151 3.53 -4.17 24.14
N ARG A 152 4.35 -4.17 23.08
CA ARG A 152 5.42 -3.18 22.87
C ARG A 152 5.18 -2.34 21.63
N TYR A 153 5.68 -1.11 21.65
CA TYR A 153 5.62 -0.24 20.49
C TYR A 153 6.61 -0.73 19.43
N TYR A 154 6.15 -0.97 18.20
CA TYR A 154 7.02 -1.55 17.16
C TYR A 154 8.23 -0.68 16.81
N GLY A 155 8.13 0.64 16.98
CA GLY A 155 9.25 1.57 16.77
C GLY A 155 10.41 1.40 17.75
N GLU A 156 10.28 0.54 18.77
CA GLU A 156 11.38 0.17 19.67
C GLU A 156 12.28 -0.93 19.07
N PHE A 157 11.82 -1.66 18.05
CA PHE A 157 12.59 -2.74 17.42
C PHE A 157 13.42 -2.21 16.23
N THR A 158 14.71 -2.51 16.22
CA THR A 158 15.66 -1.95 15.25
C THR A 158 15.33 -2.39 13.81
N GLU A 159 14.90 -3.63 13.64
CA GLU A 159 14.49 -4.25 12.38
C GLU A 159 13.28 -3.52 11.79
N PHE A 160 12.27 -3.25 12.62
CA PHE A 160 11.09 -2.52 12.19
C PHE A 160 11.44 -1.07 11.85
N MET A 161 12.28 -0.41 12.66
CA MET A 161 12.75 0.94 12.34
C MET A 161 13.47 0.99 10.99
N ARG A 162 14.38 0.04 10.73
CA ARG A 162 15.09 -0.09 9.44
C ARG A 162 14.11 -0.30 8.29
N TRP A 163 13.21 -1.27 8.40
CA TRP A 163 12.20 -1.54 7.37
C TRP A 163 11.29 -0.33 7.12
N ARG A 164 10.77 0.31 8.17
CA ARG A 164 9.88 1.47 8.07
C ARG A 164 10.58 2.66 7.42
N ASN A 165 11.83 2.93 7.79
CA ASN A 165 12.62 4.00 7.19
C ASN A 165 12.89 3.72 5.70
N HIS A 166 13.35 2.52 5.37
CA HIS A 166 13.60 2.11 3.99
C HIS A 166 12.32 2.16 3.15
N THR A 167 11.18 1.78 3.73
CA THR A 167 9.87 1.92 3.09
C THR A 167 9.54 3.38 2.84
N CYS A 168 9.82 4.30 3.77
CA CYS A 168 9.64 5.74 3.54
C CYS A 168 10.51 6.22 2.38
N ASP A 169 11.75 5.75 2.25
CA ASP A 169 12.64 6.11 1.14
C ASP A 169 12.07 5.65 -0.21
N CYS A 170 11.51 4.43 -0.28
CA CYS A 170 10.76 3.97 -1.45
C CYS A 170 9.55 4.88 -1.75
N LEU A 171 8.78 5.23 -0.71
CA LEU A 171 7.61 6.09 -0.87
C LEU A 171 7.97 7.50 -1.32
N ASP A 172 9.14 8.02 -0.97
CA ASP A 172 9.63 9.34 -1.40
C ASP A 172 9.94 9.35 -2.89
N ILE A 173 10.60 8.30 -3.41
CA ILE A 173 10.85 8.14 -4.85
C ILE A 173 9.54 8.10 -5.64
N LEU A 174 8.58 7.26 -5.20
CA LEU A 174 7.27 7.18 -5.88
C LEU A 174 6.48 8.48 -5.78
N HIS A 175 6.65 9.22 -4.68
CA HIS A 175 5.97 10.49 -4.44
C HIS A 175 6.53 11.64 -5.27
N TRP A 176 7.86 11.72 -5.44
CA TRP A 176 8.46 12.68 -6.36
C TRP A 176 8.01 12.48 -7.80
N GLU A 177 7.84 11.23 -8.23
CA GLU A 177 7.30 10.92 -9.56
C GLU A 177 5.85 11.37 -9.68
N ALA A 178 4.99 10.97 -8.74
CA ALA A 178 3.58 11.35 -8.76
C ALA A 178 3.38 12.89 -8.71
N LEU A 179 4.26 13.60 -8.00
CA LEU A 179 4.27 15.06 -7.97
C LEU A 179 4.76 15.66 -9.30
N SER A 180 5.76 15.05 -9.94
CA SER A 180 6.21 15.44 -11.29
C SER A 180 5.09 15.31 -12.32
N GLU A 181 4.34 14.21 -12.27
CA GLU A 181 3.13 14.02 -13.09
C GLU A 181 2.07 15.09 -12.81
N ALA A 182 1.77 15.36 -11.54
CA ALA A 182 0.80 16.38 -11.16
C ALA A 182 1.22 17.78 -11.65
N ASN A 183 2.51 18.13 -11.52
CA ASN A 183 3.04 19.40 -12.03
C ASN A 183 2.88 19.52 -13.55
N ARG A 184 3.15 18.44 -14.29
CA ARG A 184 2.92 18.40 -15.75
C ARG A 184 1.43 18.53 -16.10
N ALA A 185 0.55 18.07 -15.22
CA ALA A 185 -0.91 18.22 -15.34
C ALA A 185 -1.44 19.57 -14.79
N GLY A 186 -0.58 20.58 -14.60
CA GLY A 186 -0.99 21.90 -14.13
C GLY A 186 -1.32 21.96 -12.63
N GLY A 187 -0.75 21.05 -11.84
CA GLY A 187 -0.99 20.93 -10.39
C GLY A 187 -2.16 20.03 -10.00
N LEU A 188 -2.80 19.38 -10.98
CA LEU A 188 -3.86 18.40 -10.72
C LEU A 188 -3.25 17.10 -10.20
N GLU A 189 -3.53 16.77 -8.94
CA GLU A 189 -3.01 15.56 -8.32
C GLU A 189 -3.75 14.32 -8.82
N GLY A 190 -2.98 13.31 -9.24
CA GLY A 190 -3.52 12.00 -9.59
C GLY A 190 -3.90 11.16 -8.35
N PRO A 191 -4.67 10.08 -8.55
CA PRO A 191 -5.16 9.21 -7.46
C PRO A 191 -4.04 8.50 -6.68
N ASN A 192 -2.84 8.38 -7.27
CA ASN A 192 -1.69 7.77 -6.62
C ASN A 192 -1.18 8.59 -5.43
N LEU A 193 -1.34 9.91 -5.43
CA LEU A 193 -0.87 10.76 -4.32
C LEU A 193 -1.64 10.47 -3.02
N LEU A 194 -2.96 10.27 -3.11
CA LEU A 194 -3.75 9.83 -1.96
C LEU A 194 -3.24 8.50 -1.39
N GLN A 195 -3.00 7.52 -2.26
CA GLN A 195 -2.50 6.20 -1.87
C GLN A 195 -1.12 6.28 -1.22
N LEU A 196 -0.23 7.16 -1.71
CA LEU A 196 1.08 7.39 -1.13
C LEU A 196 1.04 8.09 0.22
N HIS A 197 0.08 8.99 0.46
CA HIS A 197 -0.15 9.58 1.78
C HIS A 197 -0.76 8.56 2.75
N LEU A 198 -1.76 7.79 2.31
CA LEU A 198 -2.35 6.72 3.10
C LEU A 198 -1.30 5.67 3.49
N ALA A 199 -0.46 5.25 2.55
CA ALA A 199 0.65 4.33 2.77
C ALA A 199 1.56 4.80 3.92
N ARG A 200 1.87 6.10 3.96
CA ARG A 200 2.66 6.68 5.05
C ARG A 200 1.93 6.61 6.38
N LEU A 201 0.62 6.86 6.42
CA LEU A 201 -0.14 6.67 7.66
C LEU A 201 -0.08 5.22 8.15
N VAL A 202 -0.28 4.24 7.27
CA VAL A 202 -0.28 2.80 7.59
C VAL A 202 1.04 2.32 8.20
N ILE A 203 2.17 2.90 7.80
CA ILE A 203 3.50 2.51 8.30
C ILE A 203 3.99 3.37 9.49
N LEU A 204 3.56 4.64 9.59
CA LEU A 204 4.04 5.57 10.60
C LEU A 204 3.19 5.55 11.87
N VAL A 205 1.89 5.23 11.74
CA VAL A 205 0.91 5.29 12.82
C VAL A 205 0.71 3.90 13.44
N PRO A 206 0.59 3.77 14.77
CA PRO A 206 0.18 2.53 15.42
C PRO A 206 -1.34 2.30 15.22
N VAL A 207 -1.75 1.99 13.99
CA VAL A 207 -3.15 1.94 13.54
C VAL A 207 -4.01 1.02 14.43
N ARG A 208 -3.51 -0.19 14.71
CA ARG A 208 -4.21 -1.15 15.57
C ARG A 208 -4.49 -0.59 16.96
N ASP A 209 -3.52 0.11 17.56
CA ASP A 209 -3.67 0.69 18.88
C ASP A 209 -4.62 1.90 18.88
N LEU A 210 -4.70 2.65 17.78
CA LEU A 210 -5.75 3.66 17.58
C LEU A 210 -7.14 3.02 17.51
N PHE A 211 -7.29 1.90 16.80
CA PHE A 211 -8.57 1.20 16.71
C PHE A 211 -8.99 0.58 18.04
N ASP A 212 -8.05 -0.02 18.77
CA ASP A 212 -8.28 -0.55 20.11
C ASP A 212 -8.71 0.58 21.07
N ARG A 213 -8.12 1.78 20.95
CA ARG A 213 -8.53 2.97 21.71
C ARG A 213 -9.96 3.39 21.38
N VAL A 214 -10.30 3.54 20.11
CA VAL A 214 -11.64 3.95 19.67
C VAL A 214 -12.70 2.93 20.10
N SER A 215 -12.39 1.63 19.98
CA SER A 215 -13.27 0.54 20.39
C SER A 215 -13.49 0.54 21.90
N ALA A 216 -12.46 0.83 22.70
CA ALA A 216 -12.58 0.95 24.15
C ALA A 216 -13.46 2.13 24.60
N LEU A 217 -13.54 3.20 23.79
CA LEU A 217 -14.39 4.36 24.07
C LEU A 217 -15.88 4.09 23.77
N ASN A 218 -16.18 3.07 22.96
CA ASN A 218 -17.54 2.68 22.56
C ASN A 218 -17.80 1.17 22.82
N PRO A 219 -17.88 0.74 24.10
CA PRO A 219 -18.06 -0.67 24.43
C PRO A 219 -19.42 -1.19 23.92
N PRO A 220 -19.47 -2.40 23.31
CA PRO A 220 -20.67 -2.94 22.66
C PRO A 220 -21.84 -3.26 23.61
N SER A 221 -21.59 -3.24 24.93
CA SER A 221 -22.55 -3.62 25.98
C SER A 221 -22.91 -2.47 26.93
N GLY A 222 -22.44 -1.25 26.67
CA GLY A 222 -22.84 -0.05 27.42
C GLY A 222 -23.85 0.80 26.66
N PRO A 223 -24.65 1.65 27.34
CA PRO A 223 -25.40 2.69 26.64
C PRO A 223 -24.42 3.52 25.78
N PRO A 224 -24.82 4.00 24.58
CA PRO A 224 -23.98 4.89 23.79
C PRO A 224 -23.64 6.08 24.68
N ASN A 225 -22.40 6.14 25.11
CA ASN A 225 -22.01 7.19 26.00
C ASN A 225 -21.98 8.48 25.17
N ASN A 226 -22.81 9.46 25.53
CA ASN A 226 -22.75 10.83 25.01
C ASN A 226 -21.49 11.55 25.53
N HIS A 227 -20.32 10.94 25.32
CA HIS A 227 -19.05 11.51 25.73
C HIS A 227 -18.73 12.67 24.81
N LEU A 228 -18.72 13.86 25.37
CA LEU A 228 -18.18 15.03 24.70
C LEU A 228 -16.68 14.78 24.45
N PRO A 229 -16.06 15.39 23.41
CA PRO A 229 -14.66 15.13 23.06
C PRO A 229 -13.68 15.27 24.24
N HIS A 230 -13.96 16.18 25.18
CA HIS A 230 -13.14 16.39 26.37
C HIS A 230 -13.25 15.26 27.42
N SER A 231 -14.36 14.53 27.48
CA SER A 231 -14.57 13.40 28.39
C SER A 231 -13.72 12.18 28.00
N LEU A 232 -13.33 12.09 26.72
CA LEU A 232 -12.50 11.01 26.18
C LEU A 232 -11.08 10.98 26.76
N TYR A 233 -10.57 12.12 27.24
CA TYR A 233 -9.25 12.18 27.88
C TYR A 233 -9.23 11.54 29.28
N HIS A 234 -10.36 11.53 29.99
CA HIS A 234 -10.46 11.02 31.36
C HIS A 234 -10.84 9.53 31.44
N LEU A 235 -11.46 8.98 30.40
CA LEU A 235 -11.89 7.57 30.33
C LEU A 235 -10.77 6.61 29.94
N ALA A 236 -9.68 7.16 29.42
CA ALA A 236 -8.54 6.38 28.98
C ALA A 236 -7.82 5.83 30.21
N ASN A 237 -7.99 4.54 30.51
CA ASN A 237 -7.19 3.87 31.55
C ASN A 237 -5.70 4.04 31.19
N PRO A 238 -4.90 4.81 31.96
CA PRO A 238 -3.52 5.14 31.59
C PRO A 238 -2.62 3.90 31.54
N ASN A 239 -3.03 2.80 32.18
CA ASN A 239 -2.34 1.52 32.14
C ASN A 239 -2.75 0.62 30.97
N SER A 240 -3.67 1.08 30.10
CA SER A 240 -4.02 0.32 28.90
C SER A 240 -2.82 0.21 27.96
N ARG A 241 -2.68 -0.94 27.32
CA ARG A 241 -1.60 -1.24 26.37
C ARG A 241 -1.49 -0.16 25.27
N TRP A 242 -2.62 0.19 24.66
CA TRP A 242 -2.66 1.15 23.56
C TRP A 242 -2.27 2.55 24.02
N ASN A 243 -2.60 2.97 25.26
CA ASN A 243 -2.16 4.27 25.78
C ASN A 243 -0.65 4.36 25.88
N ARG A 244 0.00 3.31 26.40
CA ARG A 244 1.47 3.27 26.47
C ARG A 244 2.11 3.33 25.09
N ILE A 245 1.57 2.57 24.13
CA ILE A 245 2.08 2.54 22.75
C ILE A 245 1.90 3.90 22.07
N LEU A 246 0.72 4.52 22.17
CA LEU A 246 0.43 5.83 21.62
C LEU A 246 1.28 6.93 22.29
N PHE A 247 1.50 6.83 23.60
CA PHE A 247 2.40 7.73 24.33
C PHE A 247 3.83 7.62 23.82
N ASN A 248 4.37 6.39 23.68
CA ASN A 248 5.72 6.17 23.17
C ASN A 248 5.86 6.68 21.73
N TRP A 249 4.88 6.41 20.87
CA TRP A 249 4.86 6.93 19.50
C TRP A 249 4.88 8.47 19.48
N GLY A 250 4.02 9.12 20.27
CA GLY A 250 3.93 10.58 20.30
C GLY A 250 5.15 11.27 20.92
N HIS A 251 5.78 10.66 21.93
CA HIS A 251 6.86 11.28 22.69
C HIS A 251 8.25 10.80 22.26
N GLN A 252 8.46 9.49 22.23
CA GLN A 252 9.76 8.88 21.94
C GLN A 252 10.04 8.85 20.44
N ASP A 253 9.02 8.54 19.62
CA ASP A 253 9.11 8.57 18.15
C ASP A 253 8.42 9.80 17.53
N ARG A 254 8.58 10.93 18.22
CA ARG A 254 7.90 12.20 17.90
C ARG A 254 8.10 12.66 16.45
N TYR A 255 9.23 12.34 15.82
CA TYR A 255 9.50 12.76 14.44
C TYR A 255 8.61 12.00 13.46
N LYS A 256 8.39 10.70 13.69
CA LYS A 256 7.49 9.89 12.88
C LYS A 256 6.03 10.22 13.16
N ALA A 257 5.68 10.54 14.40
CA ALA A 257 4.35 11.05 14.74
C ALA A 257 4.05 12.39 14.04
N ARG A 258 4.98 13.35 14.06
CA ARG A 258 4.84 14.63 13.34
C ARG A 258 4.76 14.44 11.83
N LEU A 259 5.57 13.55 11.27
CA LEU A 259 5.51 13.21 9.85
C LEU A 259 4.16 12.60 9.47
N ALA A 260 3.62 11.70 10.30
CA ALA A 260 2.29 11.13 10.10
C ALA A 260 1.21 12.22 10.10
N ALA A 261 1.28 13.19 11.03
CA ALA A 261 0.33 14.32 11.07
C ALA A 261 0.38 15.17 9.79
N VAL A 262 1.57 15.40 9.21
CA VAL A 262 1.70 16.09 7.90
C VAL A 262 0.98 15.31 6.81
N HIS A 263 1.16 13.99 6.74
CA HIS A 263 0.48 13.17 5.72
C HIS A 263 -1.01 13.00 5.98
N ALA A 264 -1.46 13.04 7.23
CA ALA A 264 -2.89 13.08 7.57
C ALA A 264 -3.51 14.38 7.04
N GLY A 265 -2.83 15.52 7.24
CA GLY A 265 -3.23 16.79 6.63
C GLY A 265 -3.27 16.73 5.10
N ALA A 266 -2.27 16.09 4.47
CA ALA A 266 -2.22 15.92 3.03
C ALA A 266 -3.36 15.04 2.49
N VAL A 267 -3.72 13.96 3.19
CA VAL A 267 -4.91 13.13 2.88
C VAL A 267 -6.17 13.99 2.87
N LEU A 268 -6.42 14.74 3.94
CA LEU A 268 -7.62 15.59 4.06
C LEU A 268 -7.64 16.68 2.98
N TRP A 269 -6.49 17.28 2.69
CA TRP A 269 -6.35 18.29 1.64
C TRP A 269 -6.61 17.72 0.24
N HIS A 270 -6.07 16.54 -0.06
CA HIS A 270 -6.23 15.86 -1.35
C HIS A 270 -7.69 15.50 -1.58
N ILE A 271 -8.33 14.82 -0.63
CA ILE A 271 -9.74 14.40 -0.76
C ILE A 271 -10.66 15.61 -0.93
N ARG A 272 -10.42 16.70 -0.20
CA ARG A 272 -11.20 17.94 -0.35
C ARG A 272 -11.18 18.50 -1.78
N ARG A 273 -10.09 18.32 -2.52
CA ARG A 273 -9.88 18.94 -3.85
C ARG A 273 -10.06 17.98 -5.02
N TYR A 274 -9.69 16.72 -4.83
CA TYR A 274 -9.50 15.74 -5.90
C TYR A 274 -10.23 14.42 -5.63
N SER A 275 -11.22 14.42 -4.73
CA SER A 275 -12.05 13.23 -4.49
C SER A 275 -12.64 12.71 -5.81
N VAL A 276 -12.52 11.40 -6.01
CA VAL A 276 -13.08 10.67 -7.14
C VAL A 276 -14.03 9.55 -6.67
N ALA A 277 -14.48 9.63 -5.41
CA ALA A 277 -15.28 8.62 -4.74
C ALA A 277 -14.65 7.20 -4.80
N SER A 278 -13.33 7.12 -4.66
CA SER A 278 -12.62 5.84 -4.63
C SER A 278 -12.88 5.05 -3.33
N LEU A 279 -12.75 3.73 -3.40
CA LEU A 279 -12.98 2.82 -2.26
C LEU A 279 -12.12 3.14 -1.03
N ILE A 280 -10.93 3.74 -1.23
CA ILE A 280 -9.99 4.04 -0.15
C ILE A 280 -10.23 5.40 0.52
N GLU A 281 -11.04 6.29 -0.06
CA GLU A 281 -11.25 7.64 0.48
C GLU A 281 -11.87 7.61 1.89
N PRO A 282 -12.96 6.87 2.17
CA PRO A 282 -13.55 6.84 3.51
C PRO A 282 -12.56 6.37 4.57
N TYR A 283 -11.79 5.32 4.27
CA TYR A 283 -10.77 4.81 5.18
C TYR A 283 -9.63 5.82 5.38
N SER A 284 -9.20 6.48 4.30
CA SER A 284 -8.18 7.52 4.36
C SER A 284 -8.59 8.67 5.27
N ILE A 285 -9.83 9.16 5.14
CA ILE A 285 -10.39 10.22 6.01
C ILE A 285 -10.41 9.73 7.47
N PHE A 286 -10.93 8.52 7.70
CA PHE A 286 -11.04 7.96 9.04
C PHE A 286 -9.67 7.85 9.72
N LEU A 287 -8.68 7.24 9.05
CA LEU A 287 -7.34 7.08 9.61
C LEU A 287 -6.62 8.41 9.78
N ALA A 288 -6.74 9.34 8.82
CA ALA A 288 -6.18 10.68 8.95
C ALA A 288 -6.79 11.43 10.15
N THR A 289 -8.10 11.30 10.36
CA THR A 289 -8.81 11.92 11.49
C THR A 289 -8.36 11.33 12.83
N LEU A 290 -8.17 10.02 12.93
CA LEU A 290 -7.67 9.39 14.15
C LEU A 290 -6.19 9.68 14.44
N THR A 291 -5.42 9.99 13.40
CA THR A 291 -3.99 10.32 13.51
C THR A 291 -3.77 11.70 14.12
N LEU A 292 -4.70 12.64 13.87
CA LEU A 292 -4.67 14.02 14.37
C LEU A 292 -5.26 14.12 15.78
#